data_AF-F0ZD72-F1
#
_entry.id   AF-F0ZD72-F1
#
_cell.length_a   1.000
_cell.length_b   1.000
_cell.length_c   1.000
_cell.angle_alpha   90.00
_cell.angle_beta   90.00
_cell.angle_gamma   90.00
#
_symmetry.space_group_name_H-M   'P 1'
#
loop_
_entity.id
_entity.type
_entity.pdbx_description
1 polymer ?
#
loop_
_entity_poly.entity_id
_entity_poly.type
_entity_poly.pdbx_seq_one_letter_code
_entity_poly.pdbx_strand_id
1 'polypeptide(L)'
;IIVLVFLSLYLNSFINGQDIIPVNTTAKCEKYIGDQGTPICTGYIPNPDSVYVTLPQIEVLKQVNSTIDFLQLFGCKNKNNLKVICAISFPECIEYNVENSTVVLAFPKLTCDKYCNAALDSCPSIKMGAECLGSINDPVTPGKSGFYTPISNVIYDLSSYNGPNNYTVDCINPALISDSGSNSEIDNTCPFPLLRIPRNSTDNEEELKKGLFYIETGECVLNCPVNIYSNSVWKRLYKLTDVLSVISMVSTIILMFTYGVLNPKLTRYDKKNLFFLAGIFGISLAGTMIAANDTETTLCPDPHRFAVNTDKVCVASGFITHFSALFAMQWWAIIAFDLWYSVKHVRKQLKVKIRYYLTGTFTVAIIFSGVSLGKGQYQAGFANVFCWLYDEVYQDVCFFVPLGICLTFGSIMIGMVMREIYVIVKSSTSSGANNDSKKHLKLQIKPFLNVFLFYSCFLYLFLFARIINSRYDKYMESALPYMTCLIAGGGEDCRLDGPSSGSLGYFTYCLRIYGIYAFFVYGCSSRFFKIWRESFLLQNKIMLPILTKLDSAFSRTSNGKGTSSTNMGTSSSNS
;
A
#
# COMPACT_ATOMS: atom_id res chain seq x y z
N ILE A 1 -38.85 34.97 5.17
CA ILE A 1 -39.17 35.24 6.60
C ILE A 1 -38.47 34.24 7.51
N ILE A 2 -38.73 32.92 7.44
CA ILE A 2 -38.04 31.90 8.28
C ILE A 2 -36.50 31.94 8.12
N VAL A 3 -35.98 32.06 6.90
CA VAL A 3 -34.53 32.21 6.65
C VAL A 3 -33.96 33.51 7.22
N LEU A 4 -34.73 34.61 7.20
CA LEU A 4 -34.31 35.89 7.79
C LEU A 4 -34.36 35.88 9.33
N VAL A 5 -35.31 35.13 9.91
CA VAL A 5 -35.39 34.90 11.37
C VAL A 5 -34.27 33.96 11.82
N PHE A 6 -33.94 32.93 11.04
CA PHE A 6 -32.78 32.07 11.32
C PHE A 6 -31.47 32.85 11.16
N LEU A 7 -31.32 33.68 10.11
CA LEU A 7 -30.14 34.52 9.92
C LEU A 7 -30.03 35.59 11.01
N SER A 8 -31.13 36.18 11.48
CA SER A 8 -31.09 37.17 12.58
C SER A 8 -30.88 36.54 13.94
N LEU A 9 -31.40 35.33 14.19
CA LEU A 9 -31.10 34.56 15.40
C LEU A 9 -29.63 34.08 15.38
N TYR A 10 -29.15 33.61 14.24
CA TYR A 10 -27.75 33.21 14.03
C TYR A 10 -26.80 34.41 14.17
N LEU A 11 -27.11 35.55 13.55
CA LEU A 11 -26.33 36.78 13.70
C LEU A 11 -26.40 37.36 15.11
N ASN A 12 -27.54 37.30 15.82
CA ASN A 12 -27.63 37.74 17.22
C ASN A 12 -26.88 36.81 18.18
N SER A 13 -26.79 35.51 17.90
CA SER A 13 -25.91 34.61 18.67
C SER A 13 -24.42 34.84 18.41
N PHE A 14 -24.05 35.51 17.32
CA PHE A 14 -22.65 35.86 17.03
C PHE A 14 -22.21 37.23 17.60
N ILE A 15 -23.14 38.09 18.05
CA ILE A 15 -22.82 39.50 18.31
C ILE A 15 -22.57 39.85 19.78
N ASN A 16 -23.00 39.08 20.79
CA ASN A 16 -22.90 39.56 22.19
C ASN A 16 -22.62 38.50 23.29
N GLY A 17 -21.85 37.46 23.01
CA GLY A 17 -21.27 36.62 24.07
C GLY A 17 -19.77 36.85 24.12
N GLN A 18 -19.25 37.53 25.15
CA GLN A 18 -17.92 37.20 25.65
C GLN A 18 -18.10 36.11 26.69
N ASP A 19 -17.64 34.90 26.38
CA ASP A 19 -17.65 33.77 27.31
C ASP A 19 -16.82 34.18 28.53
N ILE A 20 -17.54 34.34 29.63
CA ILE A 20 -16.96 34.57 30.94
C ILE A 20 -16.33 33.25 31.37
N ILE A 21 -15.01 33.22 31.49
CA ILE A 21 -14.31 32.02 31.95
C ILE A 21 -14.49 31.90 33.46
N PRO A 22 -14.94 30.74 33.98
CA PRO A 22 -15.05 30.56 35.41
C PRO A 22 -13.67 30.63 36.09
N VAL A 23 -13.62 31.27 37.26
CA VAL A 23 -12.40 31.35 38.07
C VAL A 23 -12.03 29.97 38.60
N ASN A 24 -10.79 29.54 38.35
CA ASN A 24 -10.26 28.32 38.94
C ASN A 24 -9.64 28.60 40.31
N THR A 25 -10.32 28.23 41.39
CA THR A 25 -9.86 28.47 42.76
C THR A 25 -8.69 27.61 43.21
N THR A 26 -8.34 26.55 42.46
CA THR A 26 -7.18 25.70 42.79
C THR A 26 -5.89 26.20 42.15
N ALA A 27 -5.99 27.12 41.18
CA ALA A 27 -4.84 27.66 40.48
C ALA A 27 -4.01 28.60 41.38
N LYS A 28 -2.71 28.64 41.13
CA LYS A 28 -1.76 29.49 41.86
C LYS A 28 -0.72 30.08 40.91
N CYS A 29 -0.15 31.21 41.30
CA CYS A 29 1.04 31.76 40.68
C CYS A 29 2.26 31.17 41.39
N GLU A 30 3.13 30.49 40.64
CA GLU A 30 4.35 29.90 41.16
C GLU A 30 5.54 30.35 40.32
N LYS A 31 6.73 30.35 40.91
CA LYS A 31 7.96 30.55 40.15
C LYS A 31 8.20 29.35 39.24
N TYR A 32 8.64 29.60 38.00
CA TYR A 32 9.00 28.55 37.07
C TYR A 32 10.17 27.73 37.63
N ILE A 33 9.99 26.41 37.71
CA ILE A 33 10.98 25.51 38.31
C ILE A 33 12.24 25.31 37.44
N GLY A 34 12.26 25.85 36.22
CA GLY A 34 13.32 25.63 35.24
C GLY A 34 13.14 24.32 34.46
N ASP A 35 13.84 24.22 33.32
CA ASP A 35 13.86 22.97 32.56
C ASP A 35 14.72 21.91 33.29
N GLN A 36 14.19 20.70 33.44
CA GLN A 36 14.93 19.58 34.01
C GLN A 36 15.78 18.92 32.90
N GLY A 37 16.95 19.49 32.60
CA GLY A 37 17.87 18.98 31.59
C GLY A 37 18.16 19.99 30.48
N THR A 38 17.82 19.66 29.23
CA THR A 38 18.01 20.58 28.10
C THR A 38 17.10 21.80 28.28
N PRO A 39 17.65 23.03 28.23
CA PRO A 39 16.84 24.24 28.32
C PRO A 39 15.91 24.35 27.12
N ILE A 40 14.60 24.25 27.39
CA ILE A 40 13.52 24.17 26.42
C ILE A 40 12.67 25.42 26.49
N CYS A 41 12.11 25.76 27.66
CA CYS A 41 11.30 26.96 27.86
C CYS A 41 12.02 28.05 28.65
N THR A 42 13.18 27.75 29.26
CA THR A 42 14.01 28.76 29.93
C THR A 42 14.43 29.84 28.92
N GLY A 43 13.94 31.07 29.15
CA GLY A 43 14.14 32.22 28.25
C GLY A 43 13.10 32.37 27.14
N TYR A 44 12.11 31.48 27.04
CA TYR A 44 10.95 31.61 26.16
C TYR A 44 9.62 31.72 26.91
N ILE A 45 9.68 31.88 28.24
CA ILE A 45 8.52 32.19 29.09
C ILE A 45 8.47 33.69 29.33
N PRO A 46 7.28 34.33 29.24
CA PRO A 46 7.15 35.77 29.44
C PRO A 46 7.64 36.28 30.79
N ASN A 47 7.29 35.57 31.86
CA ASN A 47 7.59 35.94 33.24
C ASN A 47 7.94 34.68 34.05
N PRO A 48 9.23 34.31 34.15
CA PRO A 48 9.64 33.09 34.85
C PRO A 48 9.46 33.17 36.37
N ASP A 49 9.27 34.36 36.95
CA ASP A 49 9.05 34.51 38.39
C ASP A 49 7.58 34.27 38.80
N SER A 50 6.64 34.27 37.84
CA SER A 50 5.20 34.06 38.08
C SER A 50 4.52 33.39 36.88
N VAL A 51 4.42 32.06 36.92
CA VAL A 51 3.69 31.23 35.94
C VAL A 51 2.41 30.67 36.55
N TYR A 52 1.39 30.52 35.71
CA TYR A 52 0.07 30.06 36.16
C TYR A 52 0.04 28.53 36.16
N VAL A 53 -0.27 27.96 37.33
CA VAL A 53 -0.14 26.52 37.56
C VAL A 53 -1.45 25.94 38.07
N THR A 54 -1.99 24.96 37.35
CA THR A 54 -3.13 24.12 37.78
C THR A 54 -2.75 22.65 37.96
N LEU A 55 -1.64 22.24 37.38
CA LEU A 55 -1.05 20.90 37.45
C LEU A 55 0.43 21.04 37.85
N PRO A 56 1.05 20.02 38.46
CA PRO A 56 2.49 20.08 38.76
C PRO A 56 3.31 20.46 37.52
N GLN A 57 4.17 21.47 37.62
CA GLN A 57 4.95 21.99 36.47
C GLN A 57 5.76 20.89 35.76
N ILE A 58 6.20 19.85 36.48
CA ILE A 58 6.91 18.68 35.93
C ILE A 58 6.06 17.92 34.89
N GLU A 59 4.75 17.80 35.13
CA GLU A 59 3.84 17.12 34.22
C GLU A 59 3.62 17.95 32.95
N VAL A 60 3.47 19.27 33.12
CA VAL A 60 3.38 20.22 32.00
C VAL A 60 4.65 20.22 31.16
N LEU A 61 5.83 20.19 31.81
CA LEU A 61 7.13 20.05 31.12
C LEU A 61 7.19 18.78 30.28
N LYS A 62 6.68 17.65 30.78
CA LYS A 62 6.64 16.40 30.01
C LYS A 62 5.77 16.53 28.75
N GLN A 63 4.64 17.24 28.83
CA GLN A 63 3.77 17.51 27.68
C GLN A 63 4.44 18.47 26.68
N VAL A 64 5.12 19.51 27.17
CA VAL A 64 5.90 20.44 26.35
C VAL A 64 7.00 19.72 25.60
N ASN A 65 7.78 18.86 26.27
CA ASN A 65 8.85 18.08 25.64
C ASN A 65 8.28 17.20 24.52
N SER A 66 7.19 16.47 24.78
CA SER A 66 6.53 15.66 23.75
C SER A 66 6.03 16.50 22.58
N THR A 67 5.53 17.71 22.82
CA THR A 67 5.05 18.62 21.76
C THR A 67 6.22 19.17 20.94
N ILE A 68 7.36 19.43 21.57
CA ILE A 68 8.57 19.92 20.91
C ILE A 68 9.25 18.82 20.09
N ASP A 69 9.27 17.59 20.61
CA ASP A 69 9.73 16.41 19.86
C ASP A 69 8.84 16.19 18.63
N PHE A 70 7.53 16.41 18.78
CA PHE A 70 6.59 16.46 17.65
C PHE A 70 6.95 17.57 16.66
N LEU A 71 7.17 18.81 17.11
CA LEU A 71 7.58 19.90 16.21
C LEU A 71 8.88 19.61 15.47
N GLN A 72 9.85 19.00 16.15
CA GLN A 72 11.16 18.68 15.59
C GLN A 72 11.02 17.72 14.41
N LEU A 73 10.14 16.73 14.55
CA LEU A 73 9.88 15.72 13.54
C LEU A 73 9.39 16.30 12.20
N PHE A 74 8.62 17.38 12.27
CA PHE A 74 8.10 18.09 11.10
C PHE A 74 9.00 19.24 10.63
N GLY A 75 10.17 19.45 11.25
CA GLY A 75 11.05 20.58 10.95
C GLY A 75 10.50 21.93 11.42
N CYS A 76 9.52 21.91 12.33
CA CYS A 76 8.80 23.09 12.80
C CYS A 76 9.32 23.65 14.12
N LYS A 77 10.41 23.08 14.65
CA LYS A 77 11.06 23.53 15.87
C LYS A 77 11.87 24.80 15.59
N ASN A 78 11.18 25.94 15.53
CA ASN A 78 11.78 27.27 15.40
C ASN A 78 11.50 28.12 16.66
N LYS A 79 12.26 29.21 16.83
CA LYS A 79 12.15 30.08 18.02
C LYS A 79 10.74 30.62 18.25
N ASN A 80 10.03 30.99 17.18
CA ASN A 80 8.67 31.54 17.29
C ASN A 80 7.69 30.47 17.80
N ASN A 81 7.78 29.25 17.28
CA ASN A 81 6.93 28.14 17.69
C ASN A 81 7.25 27.71 19.14
N LEU A 82 8.52 27.72 19.53
CA LEU A 82 8.93 27.48 20.92
C LEU A 82 8.37 28.54 21.87
N LYS A 83 8.47 29.83 21.51
CA LYS A 83 7.85 30.93 22.29
C LYS A 83 6.35 30.75 22.44
N VAL A 84 5.65 30.39 21.37
CA VAL A 84 4.20 30.16 21.41
C VAL A 84 3.84 28.97 22.30
N ILE A 85 4.51 27.83 22.13
CA ILE A 85 4.24 26.63 22.97
C ILE A 85 4.58 26.90 24.43
N CYS A 86 5.73 27.49 24.72
CA CYS A 86 6.13 27.79 26.10
C CYS A 86 5.19 28.81 26.75
N ALA A 87 4.74 29.83 26.01
CA ALA A 87 3.77 30.80 26.52
C ALA A 87 2.37 30.21 26.72
N ILE A 88 1.96 29.23 25.89
CA ILE A 88 0.69 28.51 26.07
C ILE A 88 0.76 27.56 27.27
N SER A 89 1.86 26.83 27.43
CA SER A 89 2.00 25.83 28.49
C SER A 89 2.37 26.42 29.85
N PHE A 90 3.11 27.54 29.87
CA PHE A 90 3.47 28.29 31.08
C PHE A 90 3.04 29.76 30.94
N PRO A 91 1.72 30.04 30.95
CA PRO A 91 1.24 31.40 30.82
C PRO A 91 1.68 32.24 32.03
N GLU A 92 1.95 33.52 31.78
CA GLU A 92 2.24 34.48 32.85
C GLU A 92 1.05 34.57 33.81
N CYS A 93 1.33 34.60 35.11
CA CYS A 93 0.29 34.60 36.14
C CYS A 93 0.11 35.96 36.77
N ILE A 94 -1.14 36.39 36.86
CA ILE A 94 -1.56 37.64 37.50
C ILE A 94 -2.30 37.28 38.79
N GLU A 95 -1.76 37.71 39.92
CA GLU A 95 -2.45 37.61 41.21
C GLU A 95 -3.43 38.78 41.38
N TYR A 96 -4.63 38.46 41.84
CA TYR A 96 -5.65 39.44 42.23
C TYR A 96 -6.00 39.25 43.69
N ASN A 97 -5.71 40.28 44.49
CA ASN A 97 -6.10 40.33 45.89
C ASN A 97 -7.53 40.84 45.98
N VAL A 98 -8.44 39.97 46.39
CA VAL A 98 -9.84 40.35 46.60
C VAL A 98 -9.93 41.35 47.75
N GLU A 99 -10.58 42.50 47.52
CA GLU A 99 -10.77 43.51 48.55
C GLU A 99 -11.45 42.91 49.78
N ASN A 100 -10.89 43.15 50.97
CA ASN A 100 -11.40 42.66 52.26
C ASN A 100 -11.44 41.13 52.42
N SER A 101 -10.68 40.37 51.62
CA SER A 101 -10.55 38.92 51.74
C SER A 101 -9.08 38.50 51.77
N THR A 102 -8.77 37.36 52.41
CA THR A 102 -7.45 36.74 52.36
C THR A 102 -7.27 35.83 51.14
N VAL A 103 -8.28 35.77 50.26
CA VAL A 103 -8.27 34.94 49.06
C VAL A 103 -7.52 35.68 47.95
N VAL A 104 -6.42 35.09 47.51
CA VAL A 104 -5.67 35.51 46.32
C VAL A 104 -6.12 34.64 45.15
N LEU A 105 -6.62 35.27 44.09
CA LEU A 105 -7.02 34.58 42.86
C LEU A 105 -5.89 34.68 41.83
N ALA A 106 -5.66 33.60 41.08
CA ALA A 106 -4.65 33.53 40.04
C ALA A 106 -5.29 33.50 38.65
N PHE A 107 -4.79 34.33 37.73
CA PHE A 107 -5.28 34.40 36.35
C PHE A 107 -4.16 34.19 35.34
N PRO A 108 -4.37 33.36 34.30
CA PRO A 108 -3.40 33.19 33.22
C PRO A 108 -3.51 34.30 32.18
N LYS A 109 -2.36 34.82 31.77
CA LYS A 109 -2.24 35.70 30.60
C LYS A 109 -2.02 34.86 29.35
N LEU A 110 -3.13 34.52 28.68
CA LEU A 110 -3.14 33.56 27.58
C LEU A 110 -2.55 34.13 26.28
N THR A 111 -1.97 33.27 25.44
CA THR A 111 -1.42 33.66 24.13
C THR A 111 -2.51 34.10 23.17
N CYS A 112 -2.32 35.22 22.46
CA CYS A 112 -3.31 35.70 21.49
C CYS A 112 -3.45 34.75 20.28
N ASP A 113 -4.67 34.59 19.80
CA ASP A 113 -5.07 33.75 18.66
C ASP A 113 -4.18 33.98 17.42
N LYS A 114 -3.91 35.24 17.08
CA LYS A 114 -3.06 35.64 15.95
C LYS A 114 -1.69 34.95 15.95
N TYR A 115 -1.05 34.81 17.12
CA TYR A 115 0.28 34.22 17.23
C TYR A 115 0.24 32.70 17.24
N CYS A 116 -0.80 32.13 17.83
CA CYS A 116 -1.06 30.70 17.74
C CYS A 116 -1.29 30.28 16.28
N ASN A 117 -2.17 30.98 15.56
CA ASN A 117 -2.43 30.73 14.15
C ASN A 117 -1.19 30.95 13.28
N ALA A 118 -0.38 31.98 13.56
CA ALA A 118 0.90 32.18 12.86
C ALA A 118 1.88 31.02 13.09
N ALA A 119 1.92 30.44 14.30
CA ALA A 119 2.74 29.26 14.59
C ALA A 119 2.22 28.03 13.83
N LEU A 120 0.89 27.80 13.82
CA LEU A 120 0.26 26.73 13.04
C LEU A 120 0.42 26.92 11.53
N ASP A 121 0.42 28.16 11.03
CA ASP A 121 0.64 28.48 9.62
C ASP A 121 2.09 28.21 9.22
N SER A 122 3.04 28.47 10.13
CA SER A 122 4.45 28.11 9.91
C SER A 122 4.70 26.60 9.94
N CYS A 123 3.75 25.83 10.47
CA CYS A 123 3.82 24.37 10.55
C CYS A 123 2.46 23.71 10.23
N PRO A 124 2.12 23.58 8.94
CA PRO A 124 0.83 23.07 8.50
C PRO A 124 0.46 21.71 9.11
N SER A 125 1.44 20.84 9.37
CA SER A 125 1.22 19.50 9.92
C SER A 125 0.65 19.49 11.34
N ILE A 126 0.86 20.55 12.14
CA ILE A 126 0.25 20.66 13.48
C ILE A 126 -1.26 20.91 13.36
N LYS A 127 -1.73 21.56 12.29
CA LYS A 127 -3.16 21.80 12.08
C LYS A 127 -3.98 20.51 12.03
N MET A 128 -3.34 19.37 11.76
CA MET A 128 -4.01 18.06 11.77
C MET A 128 -4.33 17.56 13.19
N GLY A 129 -3.66 18.08 14.23
CA GLY A 129 -3.80 17.58 15.60
C GLY A 129 -4.09 18.66 16.66
N ALA A 130 -3.90 19.94 16.34
CA ALA A 130 -4.21 21.04 17.24
C ALA A 130 -4.83 22.22 16.48
N GLU A 131 -5.84 22.82 17.10
CA GLU A 131 -6.49 24.03 16.62
C GLU A 131 -6.31 25.14 17.66
N CYS A 132 -6.06 26.36 17.18
CA CYS A 132 -6.15 27.58 17.97
C CYS A 132 -7.63 27.95 18.05
N LEU A 133 -8.24 27.69 19.20
CA LEU A 133 -9.64 28.03 19.42
C LEU A 133 -9.72 29.52 19.74
N GLY A 134 -9.89 30.32 18.68
CA GLY A 134 -10.08 31.77 18.76
C GLY A 134 -11.49 32.21 19.15
N SER A 135 -12.41 31.26 19.34
CA SER A 135 -13.84 31.56 19.50
C SER A 135 -14.36 31.42 20.92
N ILE A 136 -15.30 32.30 21.18
CA ILE A 136 -15.91 32.71 22.43
C ILE A 136 -17.24 31.94 22.65
N ASN A 137 -17.50 30.88 21.88
CA ASN A 137 -18.79 30.17 21.87
C ASN A 137 -18.65 28.63 21.89
N ASP A 138 -17.42 28.10 21.95
CA ASP A 138 -17.20 26.66 22.05
C ASP A 138 -16.68 26.39 23.47
N PRO A 139 -17.59 26.14 24.45
CA PRO A 139 -17.18 25.91 25.82
C PRO A 139 -16.16 24.78 25.78
N VAL A 140 -14.98 25.00 26.38
CA VAL A 140 -13.87 24.05 26.50
C VAL A 140 -14.46 22.70 26.87
N THR A 141 -14.75 21.90 25.86
CA THR A 141 -15.53 20.69 26.05
C THR A 141 -14.50 19.69 26.48
N PRO A 142 -14.62 19.11 27.69
CA PRO A 142 -13.64 18.13 28.16
C PRO A 142 -13.49 17.03 27.09
N GLY A 143 -12.33 16.96 26.44
CA GLY A 143 -12.05 16.01 25.35
C GLY A 143 -11.80 16.59 23.95
N LYS A 144 -12.01 17.89 23.68
CA LYS A 144 -11.51 18.53 22.44
C LYS A 144 -10.05 18.95 22.63
N SER A 145 -9.15 18.46 21.77
CA SER A 145 -7.73 18.83 21.74
C SER A 145 -7.54 20.17 21.04
N GLY A 146 -7.63 21.26 21.80
CA GLY A 146 -7.40 22.62 21.27
C GLY A 146 -6.79 23.53 22.33
N PHE A 147 -5.98 24.48 21.89
CA PHE A 147 -5.47 25.54 22.76
C PHE A 147 -6.48 26.68 22.75
N TYR A 148 -7.00 27.06 23.91
CA TYR A 148 -7.83 28.25 24.02
C TYR A 148 -6.95 29.49 23.90
N THR A 149 -7.17 30.30 22.86
CA THR A 149 -6.35 31.47 22.56
C THR A 149 -7.25 32.67 22.26
N PRO A 150 -7.37 33.65 23.17
CA PRO A 150 -8.26 34.80 22.96
C PRO A 150 -7.79 35.70 21.82
N ILE A 151 -8.73 36.41 21.19
CA ILE A 151 -8.40 37.39 20.13
C ILE A 151 -7.59 38.57 20.70
N SER A 152 -7.99 39.09 21.87
CA SER A 152 -7.37 40.27 22.50
C SER A 152 -7.32 40.21 24.02
N ASN A 153 -8.38 39.73 24.67
CA ASN A 153 -8.46 39.60 26.13
C ASN A 153 -9.40 38.47 26.54
N VAL A 154 -9.34 38.13 27.82
CA VAL A 154 -10.24 37.21 28.51
C VAL A 154 -10.99 37.97 29.59
N ILE A 155 -12.28 37.70 29.76
CA ILE A 155 -13.09 38.29 30.82
C ILE A 155 -13.42 37.24 31.87
N TYR A 156 -13.19 37.59 33.13
CA TYR A 156 -13.52 36.79 34.30
C TYR A 156 -14.58 37.49 35.14
N ASP A 157 -15.56 36.74 35.63
CA ASP A 157 -16.57 37.21 36.56
C ASP A 157 -16.14 36.87 37.99
N LEU A 158 -15.82 37.91 38.76
CA LEU A 158 -15.36 37.79 40.14
C LEU A 158 -16.48 38.06 41.15
N SER A 159 -17.74 38.16 40.71
CA SER A 159 -18.90 38.49 41.57
C SER A 159 -19.06 37.54 42.76
N SER A 160 -18.76 36.25 42.55
CA SER A 160 -18.79 35.21 43.59
C SER A 160 -17.71 35.39 44.67
N TYR A 161 -16.71 36.25 44.42
CA TYR A 161 -15.62 36.58 45.32
C TYR A 161 -15.63 38.05 45.72
N ASN A 162 -16.77 38.75 45.67
CA ASN A 162 -16.87 40.20 45.93
C ASN A 162 -15.97 41.08 45.02
N GLY A 163 -15.59 40.58 43.84
CA GLY A 163 -14.85 41.34 42.83
C GLY A 163 -15.74 41.88 41.71
N PRO A 164 -15.15 42.58 40.72
CA PRO A 164 -15.88 43.07 39.55
C PRO A 164 -16.36 41.93 38.63
N ASN A 165 -17.51 42.11 38.00
CA ASN A 165 -18.11 41.11 37.11
C ASN A 165 -17.43 41.02 35.73
N ASN A 166 -16.44 41.88 35.47
CA ASN A 166 -15.79 42.05 34.17
C ASN A 166 -14.28 42.29 34.32
N TYR A 167 -13.61 41.47 35.13
CA TYR A 167 -12.16 41.54 35.25
C TYR A 167 -11.50 41.06 33.96
N THR A 168 -10.84 41.98 33.24
CA THR A 168 -10.25 41.68 31.93
C THR A 168 -8.74 41.44 32.04
N VAL A 169 -8.27 40.35 31.42
CA VAL A 169 -6.85 40.04 31.28
C VAL A 169 -6.48 40.06 29.80
N ASP A 170 -5.58 40.95 29.42
CA ASP A 170 -5.09 41.05 28.04
C ASP A 170 -4.27 39.82 27.66
N CYS A 171 -4.42 39.37 26.41
CA CYS A 171 -3.61 38.28 25.88
C CYS A 171 -2.16 38.69 25.67
N ILE A 172 -1.24 37.73 25.70
CA ILE A 172 0.18 37.97 25.48
C ILE A 172 0.57 37.81 24.01
N ASN A 173 1.44 38.70 23.56
CA ASN A 173 2.16 38.62 22.30
C ASN A 173 3.50 37.89 22.52
N PRO A 174 3.66 36.62 22.10
CA PRO A 174 4.90 35.87 22.29
C PRO A 174 6.10 36.46 21.55
N ALA A 175 5.89 37.31 20.53
CA ALA A 175 6.99 37.95 19.82
C ALA A 175 7.76 38.97 20.69
N LEU A 176 7.18 39.42 21.81
CA LEU A 176 7.83 40.31 22.77
C LEU A 176 8.70 39.56 23.79
N ILE A 177 8.60 38.23 23.86
CA ILE A 177 9.42 37.41 24.75
C ILE A 177 10.87 37.45 24.27
N SER A 178 11.83 37.61 25.19
CA SER A 178 13.25 37.73 24.87
C SER A 178 13.78 36.51 24.11
N ASP A 179 14.79 36.71 23.26
CA ASP A 179 15.52 35.63 22.59
C ASP A 179 16.68 35.10 23.45
N SER A 180 16.65 35.33 24.76
CA SER A 180 17.69 34.92 25.71
C SER A 180 17.67 33.41 26.01
N GLY A 181 16.71 32.68 25.44
CA GLY A 181 16.69 31.22 25.50
C GLY A 181 17.97 30.62 24.91
N SER A 182 18.39 29.51 25.49
CA SER A 182 19.54 28.73 25.02
C SER A 182 19.41 28.47 23.51
N ASN A 183 20.34 28.99 22.72
CA ASN A 183 20.56 28.58 21.34
C ASN A 183 21.17 27.18 21.26
N SER A 184 21.13 26.37 22.33
CA SER A 184 21.62 24.97 22.34
C SER A 184 21.17 24.37 21.03
N GLU A 185 22.16 24.08 20.18
CA GLU A 185 21.94 23.64 18.81
C GLU A 185 20.85 22.60 18.89
N ILE A 186 19.70 22.94 18.31
CA ILE A 186 18.53 22.10 18.36
C ILE A 186 18.97 20.81 17.69
N ASP A 187 19.25 19.80 18.52
CA ASP A 187 19.76 18.54 18.02
C ASP A 187 18.59 17.85 17.33
N ASN A 188 18.50 18.09 16.02
CA ASN A 188 17.52 17.51 15.11
C ASN A 188 17.79 16.01 14.97
N THR A 189 17.63 15.25 16.06
CA THR A 189 17.60 13.79 16.03
C THR A 189 16.22 13.35 15.55
N CYS A 190 16.23 12.36 14.65
CA CYS A 190 15.01 11.71 14.21
C CYS A 190 14.72 10.52 15.13
N PRO A 191 13.47 10.31 15.57
CA PRO A 191 13.13 9.17 16.38
C PRO A 191 13.28 7.90 15.54
N PHE A 192 13.96 6.89 16.09
CA PHE A 192 14.12 5.60 15.43
C PHE A 192 12.74 4.96 15.15
N PRO A 193 12.46 4.42 13.94
CA PRO A 193 13.40 4.02 12.89
C PRO A 193 13.66 5.07 11.80
N LEU A 194 13.21 6.31 11.97
CA LEU A 194 13.45 7.37 11.01
C LEU A 194 14.92 7.75 11.00
N LEU A 195 15.41 8.14 9.83
CA LEU A 195 16.80 8.49 9.61
C LEU A 195 16.90 9.99 9.30
N ARG A 196 17.89 10.66 9.87
CA ARG A 196 18.15 12.06 9.58
C ARG A 196 18.97 12.15 8.29
N ILE A 197 18.43 12.85 7.29
CA ILE A 197 19.14 13.14 6.04
C ILE A 197 19.01 14.63 5.75
N PRO A 198 20.13 15.38 5.78
CA PRO A 198 20.13 16.78 5.43
C PRO A 198 19.49 17.00 4.06
N ARG A 199 18.60 17.97 4.00
CA ARG A 199 17.86 18.28 2.79
C ARG A 199 18.75 19.08 1.84
N ASN A 200 18.89 18.63 0.60
CA ASN A 200 19.70 19.33 -0.40
C ASN A 200 18.86 20.35 -1.19
N SER A 201 17.56 20.09 -1.34
CA SER A 201 16.62 20.92 -2.09
C SER A 201 15.35 21.19 -1.29
N THR A 202 14.82 22.41 -1.38
CA THR A 202 13.50 22.77 -0.82
C THR A 202 12.35 22.15 -1.61
N ASP A 203 12.62 21.65 -2.82
CA ASP A 203 11.62 21.01 -3.67
C ASP A 203 11.41 19.54 -3.26
N ASN A 204 10.22 19.27 -2.70
CA ASN A 204 9.76 17.91 -2.36
C ASN A 204 9.82 16.95 -3.56
N GLU A 205 9.53 17.44 -4.78
CA GLU A 205 9.51 16.59 -5.97
C GLU A 205 10.91 16.14 -6.39
N GLU A 206 11.92 16.98 -6.16
CA GLU A 206 13.30 16.64 -6.48
C GLU A 206 13.84 15.54 -5.54
N GLU A 207 13.53 15.63 -4.25
CA GLU A 207 13.93 14.60 -3.28
C GLU A 207 13.16 13.29 -3.49
N LEU A 208 11.89 13.37 -3.88
CA LEU A 208 11.10 12.21 -4.28
C LEU A 208 11.71 11.50 -5.50
N LYS A 209 12.25 12.23 -6.48
CA LYS A 209 12.98 11.66 -7.62
C LYS A 209 14.27 10.93 -7.22
N LYS A 210 14.81 11.21 -6.03
CA LYS A 210 15.95 10.48 -5.43
C LYS A 210 15.50 9.28 -4.58
N GLY A 211 14.18 9.09 -4.40
CA GLY A 211 13.59 8.02 -3.62
C GLY A 211 13.53 8.31 -2.12
N LEU A 212 13.71 9.57 -1.73
CA LEU A 212 13.67 10.01 -0.34
C LEU A 212 12.26 10.50 -0.01
N PHE A 213 11.67 9.92 1.04
CA PHE A 213 10.35 10.30 1.52
C PHE A 213 10.50 11.01 2.85
N TYR A 214 10.59 12.34 2.76
CA TYR A 214 10.66 13.21 3.91
C TYR A 214 9.30 13.30 4.60
N ILE A 215 9.35 13.39 5.92
CA ILE A 215 8.20 13.81 6.71
C ILE A 215 8.10 15.32 6.59
N GLU A 216 7.24 15.77 5.68
CA GLU A 216 6.89 17.18 5.49
C GLU A 216 8.13 18.06 5.24
N THR A 217 8.30 19.13 6.03
CA THR A 217 9.44 20.06 5.94
C THR A 217 10.66 19.62 6.75
N GLY A 218 10.59 18.49 7.47
CA GLY A 218 11.66 18.00 8.33
C GLY A 218 12.86 17.42 7.57
N GLU A 219 13.91 17.08 8.32
CA GLU A 219 15.09 16.34 7.83
C GLU A 219 14.98 14.83 8.06
N CYS A 220 13.84 14.37 8.59
CA CYS A 220 13.60 12.96 8.86
C CYS A 220 12.99 12.27 7.64
N VAL A 221 13.58 11.15 7.24
CA VAL A 221 13.09 10.32 6.14
C VAL A 221 12.57 8.98 6.66
N LEU A 222 11.57 8.45 5.96
CA LEU A 222 11.08 7.10 6.17
C LEU A 222 12.16 6.08 5.81
N ASN A 223 12.23 5.00 6.60
CA ASN A 223 13.10 3.87 6.30
C ASN A 223 12.52 3.01 5.15
N CYS A 224 13.39 2.26 4.48
CA CYS A 224 13.05 1.30 3.44
C CYS A 224 13.50 -0.11 3.87
N PRO A 225 12.60 -1.11 3.94
CA PRO A 225 11.15 -1.00 3.73
C PRO A 225 10.46 -0.21 4.85
N VAL A 226 9.29 0.36 4.56
CA VAL A 226 8.49 1.05 5.58
C VAL A 226 8.08 0.06 6.67
N ASN A 227 8.03 0.52 7.93
CA ASN A 227 7.59 -0.27 9.08
C ASN A 227 6.06 -0.51 9.10
N ILE A 228 5.51 -1.06 8.01
CA ILE A 228 4.13 -1.58 7.93
C ILE A 228 4.07 -2.98 8.57
N TYR A 229 5.12 -3.76 8.35
CA TYR A 229 5.29 -5.09 8.92
C TYR A 229 6.64 -5.20 9.60
N SER A 230 6.77 -6.18 10.51
CA SER A 230 8.07 -6.54 11.05
C SER A 230 9.01 -7.03 9.94
N ASN A 231 10.31 -6.80 10.14
CA ASN A 231 11.37 -7.23 9.20
C ASN A 231 11.29 -8.73 8.85
N SER A 232 10.82 -9.58 9.76
CA SER A 232 10.64 -11.01 9.50
C SER A 232 9.50 -11.31 8.52
N VAL A 233 8.43 -10.51 8.51
CA VAL A 233 7.33 -10.62 7.55
C VAL A 233 7.77 -10.12 6.18
N TRP A 234 8.48 -9.00 6.12
CA TRP A 234 9.07 -8.48 4.87
C TRP A 234 9.99 -9.50 4.21
N LYS A 235 10.93 -10.08 4.96
CA LYS A 235 11.83 -11.14 4.46
C LYS A 235 11.09 -12.36 3.92
N ARG A 236 9.96 -12.74 4.54
CA ARG A 236 9.11 -13.83 4.04
C ARG A 236 8.41 -13.47 2.73
N LEU A 237 7.92 -12.22 2.61
CA LEU A 237 7.29 -11.73 1.39
C LEU A 237 8.30 -11.66 0.23
N TYR A 238 9.51 -11.15 0.47
CA TYR A 238 10.61 -11.13 -0.51
C TYR A 238 10.99 -12.55 -0.95
N LYS A 239 11.21 -13.46 -0.01
CA LYS A 239 11.50 -14.86 -0.33
C LYS A 239 10.37 -15.54 -1.12
N LEU A 240 9.12 -15.21 -0.83
CA LEU A 240 7.97 -15.72 -1.58
C LEU A 240 7.99 -15.25 -3.04
N THR A 241 8.24 -13.96 -3.30
CA THR A 241 8.33 -13.45 -4.68
C THR A 241 9.52 -14.07 -5.42
N ASP A 242 10.66 -14.22 -4.76
CA ASP A 242 11.88 -14.76 -5.39
C ASP A 242 11.68 -16.21 -5.83
N VAL A 243 11.23 -17.06 -4.91
CA VAL A 243 11.03 -18.50 -5.16
C VAL A 243 9.97 -18.70 -6.25
N LEU A 244 8.84 -17.99 -6.17
CA LEU A 244 7.79 -18.13 -7.18
C LEU A 244 8.25 -17.64 -8.57
N SER A 245 9.00 -16.53 -8.63
CA SER A 245 9.52 -15.98 -9.89
C SER A 245 10.47 -16.96 -10.58
N VAL A 246 11.41 -17.53 -9.83
CA VAL A 246 12.40 -18.49 -10.37
C VAL A 246 11.71 -19.76 -10.85
N ILE A 247 10.83 -20.37 -10.03
CA ILE A 247 10.12 -21.59 -10.42
C ILE A 247 9.22 -21.31 -11.63
N SER A 248 8.51 -20.19 -11.65
CA SER A 248 7.67 -19.77 -12.78
C SER A 248 8.48 -19.56 -14.06
N MET A 249 9.66 -18.94 -13.96
CA MET A 249 10.55 -18.72 -15.10
C MET A 249 11.03 -20.06 -15.68
N VAL A 250 11.56 -20.95 -14.85
CA VAL A 250 12.03 -22.29 -15.28
C VAL A 250 10.89 -23.09 -15.90
N SER A 251 9.72 -23.11 -15.25
CA SER A 251 8.51 -23.77 -15.75
C SER A 251 8.13 -23.26 -17.14
N THR A 252 8.17 -21.95 -17.35
CA THR A 252 7.81 -21.33 -18.63
C THR A 252 8.85 -21.62 -19.71
N ILE A 253 10.15 -21.58 -19.38
CA ILE A 253 11.24 -21.96 -20.31
C ILE A 253 11.04 -23.41 -20.79
N ILE A 254 10.76 -24.34 -19.87
CA ILE A 254 10.51 -25.76 -20.23
C ILE A 254 9.35 -25.86 -21.21
N LEU A 255 8.25 -25.13 -20.98
CA LEU A 255 7.09 -25.14 -21.88
C LEU A 255 7.40 -24.52 -23.24
N MET A 256 8.07 -23.36 -23.27
CA MET A 256 8.47 -22.71 -24.52
C MET A 256 9.39 -23.60 -25.34
N PHE A 257 10.37 -24.24 -24.69
CA PHE A 257 11.27 -25.19 -25.35
C PHE A 257 10.50 -26.41 -25.89
N THR A 258 9.64 -27.01 -25.06
CA THR A 258 8.87 -28.20 -25.45
C THR A 258 7.93 -27.92 -26.62
N TYR A 259 7.11 -26.88 -26.49
CA TYR A 259 6.07 -26.60 -27.47
C TYR A 259 6.57 -25.80 -28.67
N GLY A 260 7.67 -25.05 -28.55
CA GLY A 260 8.22 -24.19 -29.60
C GLY A 260 9.36 -24.84 -30.37
N VAL A 261 10.25 -25.55 -29.69
CA VAL A 261 11.46 -26.13 -30.31
C VAL A 261 11.29 -27.63 -30.57
N LEU A 262 10.84 -28.39 -29.57
CA LEU A 262 10.78 -29.86 -29.69
C LEU A 262 9.57 -30.35 -30.48
N ASN A 263 8.47 -29.59 -30.54
CA ASN A 263 7.26 -30.00 -31.24
C ASN A 263 7.38 -29.77 -32.76
N PRO A 264 7.55 -30.83 -33.59
CA PRO A 264 7.74 -30.66 -35.03
C PRO A 264 6.47 -30.15 -35.74
N LYS A 265 5.30 -30.32 -35.12
CA LYS A 265 3.99 -29.96 -35.70
C LYS A 265 3.33 -28.88 -34.86
N LEU A 266 3.77 -27.64 -35.07
CA LEU A 266 3.19 -26.45 -34.44
C LEU A 266 1.78 -26.18 -34.99
N THR A 267 0.76 -26.46 -34.19
CA THR A 267 -0.62 -26.09 -34.51
C THR A 267 -0.82 -24.57 -34.38
N ARG A 268 -1.91 -24.02 -34.93
CA ARG A 268 -2.23 -22.60 -34.76
C ARG A 268 -2.42 -22.22 -33.28
N TYR A 269 -3.02 -23.11 -32.51
CA TYR A 269 -3.19 -22.93 -31.06
C TYR A 269 -1.84 -22.88 -30.34
N ASP A 270 -0.92 -23.80 -30.67
CA ASP A 270 0.41 -23.82 -30.06
C ASP A 270 1.16 -22.50 -30.29
N LYS A 271 1.06 -21.92 -31.51
CA LYS A 271 1.69 -20.63 -31.80
C LYS A 271 1.13 -19.49 -30.96
N LYS A 272 -0.19 -19.41 -30.77
CA LYS A 272 -0.82 -18.39 -29.89
C LYS A 272 -0.42 -18.61 -28.43
N ASN A 273 -0.41 -19.87 -27.99
CA ASN A 273 0.02 -20.24 -26.65
C ASN A 273 1.49 -19.91 -26.40
N LEU A 274 2.37 -20.04 -27.41
CA LEU A 274 3.78 -19.63 -27.28
C LEU A 274 3.95 -18.13 -27.06
N PHE A 275 3.16 -17.29 -27.73
CA PHE A 275 3.18 -15.84 -27.47
C PHE A 275 2.64 -15.48 -26.09
N PHE A 276 1.59 -16.18 -25.65
CA PHE A 276 1.10 -16.07 -24.27
C PHE A 276 2.17 -16.46 -23.24
N LEU A 277 2.84 -17.60 -23.46
CA LEU A 277 3.97 -18.07 -22.63
C LEU A 277 5.15 -17.10 -22.68
N ALA A 278 5.42 -16.43 -23.80
CA ALA A 278 6.47 -15.41 -23.89
C ALA A 278 6.17 -14.20 -22.98
N GLY A 279 4.91 -13.78 -22.87
CA GLY A 279 4.50 -12.76 -21.90
C GLY A 279 4.68 -13.25 -20.45
N ILE A 280 4.25 -14.46 -20.12
CA ILE A 280 4.45 -15.04 -18.77
C ILE A 280 5.95 -15.16 -18.43
N PHE A 281 6.76 -15.55 -19.42
CA PHE A 281 8.20 -15.63 -19.28
C PHE A 281 8.77 -14.26 -18.93
N GLY A 282 8.38 -13.20 -19.63
CA GLY A 282 8.83 -11.84 -19.33
C GLY A 282 8.47 -11.38 -17.91
N ILE A 283 7.23 -11.65 -17.44
CA ILE A 283 6.83 -11.35 -16.05
C ILE A 283 7.70 -12.11 -15.03
N SER A 284 8.00 -13.38 -15.31
CA SER A 284 8.80 -14.24 -14.43
C SER A 284 10.29 -13.88 -14.47
N LEU A 285 10.79 -13.49 -15.64
CA LEU A 285 12.15 -13.02 -15.86
C LEU A 285 12.40 -11.74 -15.08
N ALA A 286 11.48 -10.77 -15.14
CA ALA A 286 11.59 -9.54 -14.37
C ALA A 286 11.66 -9.80 -12.85
N GLY A 287 10.82 -10.70 -12.34
CA GLY A 287 10.91 -11.11 -10.93
C GLY A 287 12.23 -11.83 -10.59
N THR A 288 12.72 -12.66 -11.50
CA THR A 288 14.02 -13.34 -11.33
C THR A 288 15.19 -12.37 -11.40
N MET A 289 15.12 -11.30 -12.21
CA MET A 289 16.14 -10.25 -12.25
C MET A 289 16.25 -9.51 -10.92
N ILE A 290 15.11 -9.19 -10.29
CA ILE A 290 15.07 -8.59 -8.94
C ILE A 290 15.65 -9.58 -7.93
N ALA A 291 15.19 -10.83 -7.94
CA ALA A 291 15.68 -11.87 -7.02
C ALA A 291 17.20 -12.13 -7.15
N ALA A 292 17.73 -12.08 -8.37
CA ALA A 292 19.16 -12.27 -8.64
C ALA A 292 20.04 -11.15 -8.09
N ASN A 293 19.47 -9.94 -7.93
CA ASN A 293 20.14 -8.79 -7.34
C ASN A 293 19.76 -8.61 -5.85
N ASP A 294 19.14 -9.62 -5.23
CA ASP A 294 18.47 -9.55 -3.93
C ASP A 294 17.30 -8.55 -3.90
N THR A 295 16.11 -9.04 -3.56
CA THR A 295 14.87 -8.25 -3.68
C THR A 295 14.83 -7.07 -2.72
N GLU A 296 15.35 -7.23 -1.50
CA GLU A 296 15.40 -6.15 -0.50
C GLU A 296 16.30 -5.02 -0.98
N THR A 297 17.54 -5.32 -1.37
CA THR A 297 18.50 -4.31 -1.89
C THR A 297 18.08 -3.71 -3.24
N THR A 298 17.34 -4.45 -4.07
CA THR A 298 16.84 -3.91 -5.35
C THR A 298 15.71 -2.89 -5.13
N LEU A 299 14.85 -3.10 -4.13
CA LEU A 299 13.74 -2.18 -3.81
C LEU A 299 14.18 -1.06 -2.87
N CYS A 300 15.15 -1.34 -2.01
CA CYS A 300 15.76 -0.43 -1.05
C CYS A 300 17.28 -0.44 -1.25
N PRO A 301 17.79 0.30 -2.26
CA PRO A 301 19.23 0.35 -2.50
C PRO A 301 20.02 0.85 -1.30
N ASP A 302 19.40 1.78 -0.54
CA ASP A 302 19.89 2.25 0.74
C ASP A 302 18.75 2.15 1.78
N PRO A 303 19.05 2.02 3.08
CA PRO A 303 18.04 1.88 4.15
C PRO A 303 17.04 3.04 4.27
N HIS A 304 17.32 4.15 3.59
CA HIS A 304 16.61 5.41 3.68
C HIS A 304 16.00 5.87 2.34
N ARG A 305 16.19 5.10 1.26
CA ARG A 305 15.68 5.44 -0.06
C ARG A 305 15.05 4.25 -0.75
N PHE A 306 13.97 4.51 -1.48
CA PHE A 306 13.34 3.54 -2.36
C PHE A 306 14.00 3.60 -3.73
N ALA A 307 14.00 2.48 -4.44
CA ALA A 307 14.50 2.43 -5.80
C ALA A 307 13.64 3.30 -6.73
N VAL A 308 14.27 4.11 -7.56
CA VAL A 308 13.64 5.09 -8.46
C VAL A 308 14.08 4.88 -9.91
N ASN A 309 13.71 5.82 -10.79
CA ASN A 309 13.98 5.75 -12.22
C ASN A 309 15.49 5.78 -12.59
N THR A 310 16.39 6.10 -11.66
CA THR A 310 17.84 5.99 -11.85
C THR A 310 18.37 4.59 -11.55
N ASP A 311 17.62 3.77 -10.80
CA ASP A 311 18.02 2.41 -10.42
C ASP A 311 17.70 1.43 -11.55
N LYS A 312 18.72 1.11 -12.35
CA LYS A 312 18.59 0.39 -13.63
C LYS A 312 17.84 -0.95 -13.52
N VAL A 313 18.09 -1.73 -12.47
CA VAL A 313 17.44 -3.04 -12.26
C VAL A 313 15.95 -2.87 -11.96
N CYS A 314 15.60 -1.87 -11.14
CA CYS A 314 14.23 -1.52 -10.82
C CYS A 314 13.45 -1.08 -12.06
N VAL A 315 14.03 -0.18 -12.86
CA VAL A 315 13.41 0.30 -14.11
C VAL A 315 13.26 -0.82 -15.14
N ALA A 316 14.31 -1.61 -15.36
CA ALA A 316 14.28 -2.70 -16.33
C ALA A 316 13.24 -3.75 -15.95
N SER A 317 13.20 -4.16 -14.68
CA SER A 317 12.23 -5.14 -14.19
C SER A 317 10.80 -4.59 -14.22
N GLY A 318 10.58 -3.33 -13.84
CA GLY A 318 9.28 -2.67 -13.93
C GLY A 318 8.76 -2.59 -15.38
N PHE A 319 9.61 -2.15 -16.30
CA PHE A 319 9.29 -2.09 -17.73
C PHE A 319 8.98 -3.46 -18.34
N ILE A 320 9.84 -4.46 -18.09
CA ILE A 320 9.63 -5.82 -18.60
C ILE A 320 8.35 -6.40 -18.01
N THR A 321 8.09 -6.22 -16.71
CA THR A 321 6.85 -6.67 -16.07
C THR A 321 5.63 -6.03 -16.73
N HIS A 322 5.61 -4.71 -16.88
CA HIS A 322 4.49 -3.96 -17.45
C HIS A 322 4.21 -4.38 -18.91
N PHE A 323 5.24 -4.36 -19.76
CA PHE A 323 5.13 -4.79 -21.15
C PHE A 323 4.62 -6.23 -21.26
N SER A 324 5.21 -7.13 -20.47
CA SER A 324 4.95 -8.56 -20.56
C SER A 324 3.59 -8.94 -19.98
N ALA A 325 3.11 -8.24 -18.95
CA ALA A 325 1.76 -8.36 -18.43
C ALA A 325 0.73 -7.92 -19.48
N LEU A 326 0.87 -6.73 -20.07
CA LEU A 326 -0.01 -6.27 -21.15
C LEU A 326 -0.01 -7.25 -22.33
N PHE A 327 1.15 -7.76 -22.72
CA PHE A 327 1.27 -8.73 -23.80
C PHE A 327 0.57 -10.06 -23.45
N ALA A 328 0.81 -10.62 -22.27
CA ALA A 328 0.17 -11.84 -21.81
C ALA A 328 -1.36 -11.70 -21.72
N MET A 329 -1.87 -10.58 -21.20
CA MET A 329 -3.30 -10.32 -21.05
C MET A 329 -4.02 -10.26 -22.40
N GLN A 330 -3.42 -9.57 -23.38
CA GLN A 330 -3.99 -9.50 -24.73
C GLN A 330 -4.01 -10.88 -25.41
N TRP A 331 -2.92 -11.66 -25.29
CA TRP A 331 -2.90 -13.03 -25.81
C TRP A 331 -3.87 -13.97 -25.09
N TRP A 332 -4.06 -13.80 -23.78
CA TRP A 332 -5.09 -14.50 -23.02
C TRP A 332 -6.50 -14.18 -23.56
N ALA A 333 -6.82 -12.92 -23.82
CA ALA A 333 -8.10 -12.53 -24.42
C ALA A 333 -8.30 -13.13 -25.82
N ILE A 334 -7.25 -13.15 -26.65
CA ILE A 334 -7.29 -13.80 -27.98
C ILE A 334 -7.52 -15.31 -27.86
N ILE A 335 -6.88 -15.98 -26.89
CA ILE A 335 -7.07 -17.41 -26.63
C ILE A 335 -8.50 -17.69 -26.16
N ALA A 336 -9.07 -16.83 -25.29
CA ALA A 336 -10.45 -16.95 -24.84
C ALA A 336 -11.45 -16.83 -26.01
N PHE A 337 -11.22 -15.87 -26.93
CA PHE A 337 -12.00 -15.75 -28.16
C PHE A 337 -11.86 -16.97 -29.07
N ASP A 338 -10.65 -17.47 -29.28
CA ASP A 338 -10.39 -18.65 -30.13
C ASP A 338 -11.03 -19.91 -29.56
N LEU A 339 -11.04 -20.04 -28.23
CA LEU A 339 -11.71 -21.12 -27.52
C LEU A 339 -13.22 -21.06 -27.75
N TRP A 340 -13.84 -19.89 -27.55
CA TRP A 340 -15.26 -19.68 -27.85
C TRP A 340 -15.58 -20.04 -29.31
N TYR A 341 -14.79 -19.50 -30.25
CA TYR A 341 -15.00 -19.73 -31.67
C TYR A 341 -14.88 -21.22 -32.03
N SER A 342 -13.90 -21.92 -31.46
CA SER A 342 -13.67 -23.35 -31.70
C SER A 342 -14.78 -24.24 -31.13
N VAL A 343 -15.34 -23.87 -29.97
CA VAL A 343 -16.48 -24.57 -29.37
C VAL A 343 -17.76 -24.35 -30.20
N LYS A 344 -18.01 -23.10 -30.60
CA LYS A 344 -19.21 -22.73 -31.39
C LYS A 344 -19.18 -23.29 -32.81
N HIS A 345 -18.00 -23.31 -33.46
CA HIS A 345 -17.85 -23.69 -34.87
C HIS A 345 -16.89 -24.87 -35.05
N VAL A 346 -17.28 -26.05 -34.56
CA VAL A 346 -16.47 -27.29 -34.57
C VAL A 346 -15.83 -27.63 -35.92
N ARG A 347 -16.41 -27.19 -37.05
CA ARG A 347 -15.91 -27.48 -38.42
C ARG A 347 -15.24 -26.30 -39.13
N LYS A 348 -15.37 -25.06 -38.63
CA LYS A 348 -14.82 -23.87 -39.31
C LYS A 348 -13.55 -23.43 -38.60
N GLN A 349 -12.45 -23.34 -39.34
CA GLN A 349 -11.22 -22.74 -38.83
C GLN A 349 -11.22 -21.23 -39.06
N LEU A 350 -10.86 -20.47 -38.04
CA LEU A 350 -10.62 -19.04 -38.18
C LEU A 350 -9.42 -18.80 -39.10
N LYS A 351 -9.60 -18.07 -40.20
CA LYS A 351 -8.56 -17.83 -41.23
C LYS A 351 -7.70 -16.57 -40.98
N VAL A 352 -7.80 -15.95 -39.80
CA VAL A 352 -7.01 -14.76 -39.48
C VAL A 352 -5.53 -15.12 -39.34
N LYS A 353 -4.65 -14.40 -40.05
CA LYS A 353 -3.19 -14.64 -40.01
C LYS A 353 -2.63 -14.14 -38.67
N ILE A 354 -1.80 -14.97 -38.02
CA ILE A 354 -1.21 -14.69 -36.70
C ILE A 354 -0.41 -13.39 -36.64
N ARG A 355 0.19 -12.97 -37.77
CA ARG A 355 0.95 -11.71 -37.89
C ARG A 355 0.13 -10.48 -37.47
N TYR A 356 -1.18 -10.46 -37.77
CA TYR A 356 -2.01 -9.31 -37.44
C TYR A 356 -2.26 -9.20 -35.94
N TYR A 357 -2.49 -10.33 -35.27
CA TYR A 357 -2.58 -10.39 -33.81
C TYR A 357 -1.26 -9.96 -33.17
N LEU A 358 -0.13 -10.50 -33.64
CA LEU A 358 1.18 -10.17 -33.10
C LEU A 358 1.48 -8.67 -33.21
N THR A 359 1.33 -8.08 -34.40
CA THR A 359 1.57 -6.65 -34.59
C THR A 359 0.67 -5.81 -33.67
N GLY A 360 -0.64 -6.07 -33.64
CA GLY A 360 -1.56 -5.31 -32.79
C GLY A 360 -1.20 -5.41 -31.30
N THR A 361 -1.02 -6.64 -30.79
CA THR A 361 -0.72 -6.87 -29.37
C THR A 361 0.61 -6.28 -28.93
N PHE A 362 1.63 -6.40 -29.78
CA PHE A 362 2.96 -5.85 -29.52
C PHE A 362 2.94 -4.32 -29.52
N THR A 363 2.30 -3.70 -30.52
CA THR A 363 2.14 -2.25 -30.62
C THR A 363 1.43 -1.67 -29.39
N VAL A 364 0.34 -2.29 -28.94
CA VAL A 364 -0.36 -1.84 -27.73
C VAL A 364 0.54 -1.96 -26.50
N ALA A 365 1.17 -3.12 -26.30
CA ALA A 365 2.03 -3.36 -25.13
C ALA A 365 3.22 -2.38 -25.07
N ILE A 366 3.89 -2.13 -26.20
CA ILE A 366 5.06 -1.24 -26.25
C ILE A 366 4.71 0.24 -26.12
N ILE A 367 3.56 0.68 -26.66
CA ILE A 367 3.14 2.08 -26.54
C ILE A 367 2.88 2.41 -25.07
N PHE A 368 2.04 1.62 -24.39
CA PHE A 368 1.69 1.90 -22.99
C PHE A 368 2.89 1.74 -22.05
N SER A 369 3.72 0.69 -22.20
CA SER A 369 4.91 0.53 -21.35
C SER A 369 6.01 1.55 -21.67
N GLY A 370 6.14 1.95 -22.94
CA GLY A 370 7.13 2.92 -23.42
C GLY A 370 6.80 4.36 -23.00
N VAL A 371 5.52 4.75 -22.99
CA VAL A 371 5.09 6.06 -22.46
C VAL A 371 5.46 6.19 -20.98
N SER A 372 5.16 5.17 -20.17
CA SER A 372 5.55 5.15 -18.76
C SER A 372 7.07 5.19 -18.56
N LEU A 373 7.83 4.50 -19.42
CA LEU A 373 9.30 4.53 -19.38
C LEU A 373 9.84 5.94 -19.69
N GLY A 374 9.34 6.57 -20.75
CA GLY A 374 9.75 7.92 -21.15
C GLY A 374 9.42 8.99 -20.11
N LYS A 375 8.44 8.72 -19.23
CA LYS A 375 8.06 9.57 -18.10
C LYS A 375 8.70 9.19 -16.77
N GLY A 376 9.61 8.22 -16.76
CA GLY A 376 10.36 7.83 -15.57
C GLY A 376 9.48 7.27 -14.45
N GLN A 377 8.38 6.59 -14.78
CA GLN A 377 7.34 6.23 -13.81
C GLN A 377 7.65 4.97 -12.99
N TYR A 378 8.73 4.23 -13.27
CA TYR A 378 9.04 2.97 -12.58
C TYR A 378 9.84 3.23 -11.31
N GLN A 379 9.29 2.83 -10.16
CA GLN A 379 9.94 2.90 -8.86
C GLN A 379 9.38 1.85 -7.88
N ALA A 380 10.05 1.67 -6.75
CA ALA A 380 9.51 0.90 -5.63
C ALA A 380 8.47 1.74 -4.86
N GLY A 381 7.41 1.08 -4.38
CA GLY A 381 6.38 1.70 -3.52
C GLY A 381 6.47 1.20 -2.08
N PHE A 382 5.87 1.93 -1.13
CA PHE A 382 5.96 1.64 0.30
C PHE A 382 5.55 0.22 0.71
N ALA A 383 4.54 -0.33 0.02
CA ALA A 383 4.00 -1.65 0.30
C ALA A 383 4.26 -2.66 -0.86
N ASN A 384 5.13 -2.32 -1.82
CA ASN A 384 5.32 -3.12 -3.04
C ASN A 384 6.52 -4.06 -2.91
N VAL A 385 6.37 -5.28 -3.43
CA VAL A 385 7.44 -6.31 -3.49
C VAL A 385 8.13 -6.37 -4.86
N PHE A 386 7.92 -5.35 -5.70
CA PHE A 386 8.51 -5.20 -7.03
C PHE A 386 8.43 -3.74 -7.46
N CYS A 387 9.22 -3.39 -8.48
CA CYS A 387 9.16 -2.05 -9.07
C CYS A 387 7.96 -1.91 -10.00
N TRP A 388 7.17 -0.86 -9.78
CA TRP A 388 5.92 -0.60 -10.48
C TRP A 388 5.79 0.87 -10.87
N LEU A 389 4.72 1.19 -11.59
CA LEU A 389 4.35 2.56 -11.92
C LEU A 389 4.01 3.33 -10.63
N TYR A 390 4.62 4.50 -10.43
CA TYR A 390 4.39 5.34 -9.25
C TYR A 390 3.03 6.01 -9.27
N ASP A 391 2.81 6.82 -10.30
CA ASP A 391 1.69 7.74 -10.39
C ASP A 391 0.40 6.99 -10.73
N GLU A 392 -0.67 7.27 -9.98
CA GLU A 392 -1.97 6.63 -10.13
C GLU A 392 -2.56 6.82 -11.53
N VAL A 393 -2.39 7.99 -12.14
CA VAL A 393 -2.91 8.29 -13.48
C VAL A 393 -2.23 7.39 -14.51
N TYR A 394 -0.91 7.21 -14.41
CA TYR A 394 -0.19 6.31 -15.31
C TYR A 394 -0.51 4.84 -15.04
N GLN A 395 -0.66 4.45 -13.77
CA GLN A 395 -1.15 3.12 -13.40
C GLN A 395 -2.50 2.83 -14.06
N ASP A 396 -3.44 3.77 -13.94
CA ASP A 396 -4.80 3.59 -14.45
C ASP A 396 -4.85 3.59 -15.97
N VAL A 397 -4.29 4.62 -16.61
CA VAL A 397 -4.39 4.80 -18.05
C VAL A 397 -3.53 3.77 -18.80
N CYS A 398 -2.30 3.54 -18.35
CA CYS A 398 -1.37 2.70 -19.11
C CYS A 398 -1.52 1.20 -18.81
N PHE A 399 -2.03 0.82 -17.64
CA PHE A 399 -2.15 -0.58 -17.26
C PHE A 399 -3.59 -1.02 -16.96
N PHE A 400 -4.27 -0.40 -16.00
CA PHE A 400 -5.56 -0.93 -15.51
C PHE A 400 -6.71 -0.74 -16.51
N VAL A 401 -6.72 0.31 -17.33
CA VAL A 401 -7.74 0.50 -18.39
C VAL A 401 -7.58 -0.57 -19.48
N PRO A 402 -6.41 -0.80 -20.10
CA PRO A 402 -6.21 -1.91 -21.02
C PRO A 402 -6.54 -3.29 -20.41
N LEU A 403 -6.14 -3.52 -19.16
CA LEU A 403 -6.47 -4.74 -18.41
C LEU A 403 -8.00 -4.89 -18.25
N GLY A 404 -8.70 -3.83 -17.85
CA GLY A 404 -10.15 -3.83 -17.65
C GLY A 404 -10.93 -4.12 -18.95
N ILE A 405 -10.46 -3.58 -20.09
CA ILE A 405 -11.02 -3.88 -21.41
C ILE A 405 -10.82 -5.37 -21.74
N CYS A 406 -9.60 -5.89 -21.55
CA CYS A 406 -9.30 -7.30 -21.80
C CYS A 406 -10.10 -8.23 -20.89
N LEU A 407 -10.22 -7.90 -19.60
CA LEU A 407 -11.00 -8.65 -18.62
C LEU A 407 -12.47 -8.68 -19.00
N THR A 408 -13.08 -7.53 -19.30
CA THR A 408 -14.49 -7.44 -19.70
C THR A 408 -14.76 -8.28 -20.94
N PHE A 409 -13.91 -8.14 -21.96
CA PHE A 409 -14.00 -8.96 -23.17
C PHE A 409 -13.85 -10.46 -22.86
N GLY A 410 -12.86 -10.83 -22.04
CA GLY A 410 -12.63 -12.20 -21.60
C GLY A 410 -13.80 -12.78 -20.81
N SER A 411 -14.42 -12.03 -19.91
CA SER A 411 -15.61 -12.43 -19.16
C SER A 411 -16.78 -12.76 -20.09
N ILE A 412 -17.01 -11.91 -21.10
CA ILE A 412 -18.04 -12.16 -22.13
C ILE A 412 -17.72 -13.46 -22.89
N MET A 413 -16.47 -13.65 -23.31
CA MET A 413 -16.06 -14.89 -24.00
C MET A 413 -16.24 -16.13 -23.13
N ILE A 414 -15.84 -16.08 -21.85
CA ILE A 414 -16.01 -17.19 -20.89
C ILE A 414 -17.50 -17.52 -20.72
N GLY A 415 -18.36 -16.52 -20.53
CA GLY A 415 -19.81 -16.71 -20.42
C GLY A 415 -20.40 -17.35 -21.69
N MET A 416 -19.93 -16.94 -22.87
CA MET A 416 -20.35 -17.58 -24.12
C MET A 416 -19.82 -19.01 -24.25
N VAL A 417 -18.59 -19.32 -23.84
CA VAL A 417 -18.07 -20.70 -23.80
C VAL A 417 -18.93 -21.57 -22.89
N MET A 418 -19.24 -21.09 -21.68
CA MET A 418 -20.10 -21.81 -20.73
C MET A 418 -21.49 -22.10 -21.33
N ARG A 419 -22.09 -21.10 -21.99
CA ARG A 419 -23.38 -21.27 -22.69
C ARG A 419 -23.30 -22.34 -23.77
N GLU A 420 -22.28 -22.31 -24.63
CA GLU A 420 -22.15 -23.29 -25.72
C GLU A 420 -21.87 -24.70 -25.18
N ILE A 421 -21.05 -24.84 -24.13
CA ILE A 421 -20.84 -26.13 -23.44
C ILE A 421 -22.16 -26.65 -22.89
N TYR A 422 -22.97 -25.81 -22.23
CA TYR A 422 -24.27 -26.20 -21.71
C TYR A 422 -25.21 -26.71 -22.82
N VAL A 423 -25.26 -26.02 -23.97
CA VAL A 423 -26.07 -26.44 -25.13
C VAL A 423 -25.59 -27.78 -25.70
N ILE A 424 -24.28 -28.01 -25.81
CA ILE A 424 -23.70 -29.27 -26.29
C ILE A 424 -24.01 -30.42 -25.31
N VAL A 425 -23.91 -30.18 -24.01
CA VAL A 425 -24.20 -31.20 -22.98
C VAL A 425 -25.69 -31.55 -23.00
N LYS A 426 -26.57 -30.55 -23.01
CA LYS A 426 -28.03 -30.74 -23.04
C LYS A 426 -28.51 -31.51 -24.28
N SER A 427 -27.97 -31.17 -25.46
CA SER A 427 -28.30 -31.85 -26.71
C SER A 427 -27.78 -33.29 -26.76
N SER A 428 -26.63 -33.55 -26.14
CA SER A 428 -26.03 -34.90 -26.05
C SER A 428 -26.84 -35.86 -25.17
N THR A 429 -27.46 -35.36 -24.09
CA THR A 429 -28.31 -36.19 -23.20
C THR A 429 -29.61 -36.60 -23.88
N SER A 430 -30.18 -35.72 -24.71
CA SER A 430 -31.51 -35.95 -25.31
C SER A 430 -31.49 -36.92 -26.50
N SER A 431 -30.33 -37.11 -27.15
CA SER A 431 -30.27 -37.80 -28.46
C SER A 431 -29.60 -39.18 -28.43
N GLY A 432 -29.23 -39.71 -27.25
CA GLY A 432 -28.71 -41.08 -27.08
C GLY A 432 -27.42 -41.48 -27.84
N ALA A 433 -26.90 -40.66 -28.76
CA ALA A 433 -26.11 -41.19 -29.88
C ALA A 433 -24.76 -40.51 -30.21
N ASN A 434 -24.19 -39.58 -29.44
CA ASN A 434 -22.90 -38.96 -29.86
C ASN A 434 -21.78 -38.98 -28.81
N ASN A 435 -21.01 -40.07 -28.80
CA ASN A 435 -19.70 -40.16 -28.14
C ASN A 435 -18.70 -39.10 -28.65
N ASP A 436 -18.86 -38.65 -29.90
CA ASP A 436 -17.96 -37.67 -30.53
C ASP A 436 -18.01 -36.30 -29.86
N SER A 437 -19.20 -35.80 -29.48
CA SER A 437 -19.36 -34.51 -28.81
C SER A 437 -18.65 -34.49 -27.44
N LYS A 438 -18.76 -35.59 -26.69
CA LYS A 438 -18.08 -35.75 -25.38
C LYS A 438 -16.56 -35.78 -25.56
N LYS A 439 -16.06 -36.44 -26.61
CA LYS A 439 -14.63 -36.48 -26.94
C LYS A 439 -14.10 -35.09 -27.29
N HIS A 440 -14.85 -34.31 -28.06
CA HIS A 440 -14.50 -32.92 -28.39
C HIS A 440 -14.48 -32.02 -27.16
N LEU A 441 -15.47 -32.13 -26.26
CA LEU A 441 -15.50 -31.35 -25.01
C LEU A 441 -14.30 -31.68 -24.11
N LYS A 442 -13.94 -32.97 -23.99
CA LYS A 442 -12.78 -33.42 -23.22
C LYS A 442 -11.46 -32.83 -23.72
N LEU A 443 -11.36 -32.47 -25.00
CA LEU A 443 -10.17 -31.81 -25.55
C LEU A 443 -10.11 -30.31 -25.19
N GLN A 444 -11.25 -29.65 -24.98
CA GLN A 444 -11.33 -28.21 -24.72
C GLN A 444 -11.28 -27.84 -23.23
N ILE A 445 -11.43 -28.81 -22.32
CA ILE A 445 -11.44 -28.54 -20.88
C ILE A 445 -10.12 -27.96 -20.35
N LYS A 446 -8.98 -28.37 -20.93
CA LYS A 446 -7.66 -27.86 -20.52
C LYS A 446 -7.46 -26.38 -20.90
N PRO A 447 -7.67 -25.96 -22.16
CA PRO A 447 -7.71 -24.55 -22.51
C PRO A 447 -8.68 -23.72 -21.66
N PHE A 448 -9.87 -24.27 -21.39
CA PHE A 448 -10.86 -23.58 -20.56
C PHE A 448 -10.38 -23.38 -19.11
N LEU A 449 -9.83 -24.43 -18.49
CA LEU A 449 -9.25 -24.35 -17.16
C LEU A 449 -8.11 -23.31 -17.10
N ASN A 450 -7.26 -23.29 -18.13
CA ASN A 450 -6.20 -22.28 -18.24
C ASN A 450 -6.79 -20.86 -18.31
N VAL A 451 -7.73 -20.61 -19.23
CA VAL A 451 -8.36 -19.29 -19.36
C VAL A 451 -9.01 -18.84 -18.05
N PHE A 452 -9.69 -19.74 -17.34
CA PHE A 452 -10.35 -19.46 -16.07
C PHE A 452 -9.37 -19.19 -14.91
N LEU A 453 -8.30 -19.98 -14.77
CA LEU A 453 -7.30 -19.76 -13.71
C LEU A 453 -6.64 -18.39 -13.84
N PHE A 454 -6.23 -18.02 -15.05
CA PHE A 454 -5.62 -16.72 -15.32
C PHE A 454 -6.63 -15.58 -15.16
N TYR A 455 -7.89 -15.77 -15.54
CA TYR A 455 -8.97 -14.82 -15.30
C TYR A 455 -9.08 -14.48 -13.81
N SER A 456 -9.15 -15.49 -12.94
CA SER A 456 -9.27 -15.32 -11.50
C SER A 456 -8.09 -14.54 -10.92
N CYS A 457 -6.87 -14.82 -11.38
CA CYS A 457 -5.68 -14.06 -10.96
C CYS A 457 -5.73 -12.60 -11.42
N PHE A 458 -6.02 -12.34 -12.70
CA PHE A 458 -6.09 -10.95 -13.20
C PHE A 458 -7.22 -10.16 -12.54
N LEU A 459 -8.38 -10.79 -12.31
CA LEU A 459 -9.48 -10.18 -11.60
C LEU A 459 -9.09 -9.86 -10.15
N TYR A 460 -8.43 -10.77 -9.46
CA TYR A 460 -7.93 -10.51 -8.10
C TYR A 460 -6.95 -9.34 -8.08
N LEU A 461 -5.95 -9.30 -8.98
CA LEU A 461 -4.98 -8.21 -9.06
C LEU A 461 -5.67 -6.86 -9.32
N PHE A 462 -6.67 -6.83 -10.21
CA PHE A 462 -7.45 -5.64 -10.50
C PHE A 462 -8.26 -5.16 -9.28
N LEU A 463 -8.98 -6.08 -8.62
CA LEU A 463 -9.77 -5.74 -7.43
C LEU A 463 -8.89 -5.31 -6.26
N PHE A 464 -7.76 -6.00 -6.03
CA PHE A 464 -6.81 -5.64 -4.99
C PHE A 464 -6.27 -4.23 -5.20
N ALA A 465 -5.81 -3.88 -6.41
CA ALA A 465 -5.32 -2.55 -6.71
C ALA A 465 -6.39 -1.47 -6.45
N ARG A 466 -7.63 -1.70 -6.88
CA ARG A 466 -8.74 -0.76 -6.61
C ARG A 466 -9.05 -0.63 -5.12
N ILE A 467 -9.00 -1.71 -4.35
CA ILE A 467 -9.20 -1.69 -2.91
C ILE A 467 -8.09 -0.88 -2.23
N ILE A 468 -6.82 -1.07 -2.63
CA ILE A 468 -5.70 -0.31 -2.06
C ILE A 468 -5.82 1.17 -2.38
N ASN A 469 -6.11 1.55 -3.63
CA ASN A 469 -6.31 2.96 -4.00
C ASN A 469 -7.48 3.57 -3.22
N SER A 470 -8.61 2.86 -3.09
CA SER A 470 -9.77 3.37 -2.33
C SER A 470 -9.51 3.54 -0.83
N ARG A 471 -8.44 2.94 -0.30
CA ARG A 471 -8.04 3.03 1.11
C ARG A 471 -6.76 3.83 1.30
N TYR A 472 -6.25 4.45 0.24
CA TYR A 472 -4.98 5.17 0.29
C TYR A 472 -5.04 6.31 1.31
N ASP A 473 -6.12 7.11 1.32
CA ASP A 473 -6.32 8.19 2.29
C ASP A 473 -6.31 7.66 3.73
N LYS A 474 -6.95 6.51 3.99
CA LYS A 474 -6.92 5.88 5.31
C LYS A 474 -5.49 5.49 5.73
N TYR A 475 -4.69 4.98 4.80
CA TYR A 475 -3.29 4.65 5.09
C TYR A 475 -2.47 5.92 5.36
N MET A 476 -2.74 7.01 4.64
CA MET A 476 -2.11 8.31 4.89
C MET A 476 -2.52 8.90 6.24
N GLU A 477 -3.80 8.79 6.63
CA GLU A 477 -4.29 9.23 7.95
C GLU A 477 -3.61 8.47 9.11
N SER A 478 -3.21 7.20 8.89
CA SER A 478 -2.49 6.41 9.89
C SER A 478 -1.06 6.90 10.17
N ALA A 479 -0.52 7.79 9.34
CA ALA A 479 0.78 8.39 9.55
C ALA A 479 0.82 9.18 10.87
N LEU A 480 -0.24 9.90 11.23
CA LEU A 480 -0.25 10.70 12.46
C LEU A 480 -0.14 9.82 13.73
N PRO A 481 -1.00 8.80 13.94
CA PRO A 481 -0.83 7.85 15.06
C PRO A 481 0.53 7.16 15.09
N TYR A 482 1.07 6.79 13.93
CA TYR A 482 2.41 6.21 13.82
C TYR A 482 3.48 7.17 14.36
N MET A 483 3.42 8.44 13.98
CA MET A 483 4.38 9.46 14.41
C MET A 483 4.25 9.78 15.90
N THR A 484 3.01 9.88 16.42
CA THR A 484 2.77 10.03 17.86
C THR A 484 3.36 8.87 18.66
N CYS A 485 3.24 7.64 18.16
CA CYS A 485 3.85 6.47 18.78
C CYS A 485 5.39 6.56 18.80
N LEU A 486 6.01 6.99 17.70
CA LEU A 486 7.47 7.13 17.62
C LEU A 486 8.01 8.13 18.63
N ILE A 487 7.33 9.28 18.76
CA ILE A 487 7.69 10.33 19.73
C ILE A 487 7.50 9.84 21.16
N ALA A 488 6.50 8.99 21.41
CA ALA A 488 6.31 8.34 22.70
C ALA A 488 7.38 7.28 23.03
N GLY A 489 8.36 7.05 22.14
CA GLY A 489 9.46 6.10 22.35
C GLY A 489 9.12 4.65 22.01
N GLY A 490 8.07 4.42 21.21
CA GLY A 490 7.67 3.05 20.83
C GLY A 490 8.62 2.34 19.86
N GLY A 491 9.49 3.08 19.15
CA GLY A 491 10.51 2.50 18.27
C GLY A 491 9.93 1.58 17.18
N GLU A 492 10.39 0.32 17.10
CA GLU A 492 9.91 -0.64 16.08
C GLU A 492 8.46 -1.11 16.28
N ASP A 493 7.91 -0.95 17.48
CA ASP A 493 6.54 -1.37 17.79
C ASP A 493 5.50 -0.44 17.15
N CYS A 494 5.90 0.79 16.82
CA CYS A 494 5.09 1.72 16.04
C CYS A 494 5.03 1.23 14.59
N ARG A 495 3.81 1.01 14.08
CA ARG A 495 3.60 0.55 12.71
C ARG A 495 2.65 1.46 11.97
N LEU A 496 2.96 1.67 10.70
CA LEU A 496 2.07 2.35 9.77
C LEU A 496 0.97 1.37 9.33
N ASP A 497 -0.28 1.84 9.22
CA ASP A 497 -1.33 0.96 8.68
C ASP A 497 -1.07 0.70 7.20
N GLY A 498 -1.36 -0.53 6.78
CA GLY A 498 -1.24 -0.94 5.39
C GLY A 498 -2.17 -2.10 5.06
N PRO A 499 -2.05 -2.70 3.86
CA PRO A 499 -2.71 -3.96 3.58
C PRO A 499 -2.34 -5.02 4.61
N SER A 500 -3.21 -6.00 4.85
CA SER A 500 -2.79 -7.14 5.67
C SER A 500 -1.69 -7.92 4.95
N SER A 501 -0.70 -8.41 5.69
CA SER A 501 0.41 -9.19 5.11
C SER A 501 -0.07 -10.41 4.32
N GLY A 502 -1.18 -11.03 4.73
CA GLY A 502 -1.83 -12.10 3.98
C GLY A 502 -2.39 -11.66 2.63
N SER A 503 -3.02 -10.48 2.57
CA SER A 503 -3.55 -9.93 1.30
C SER A 503 -2.42 -9.56 0.33
N LEU A 504 -1.34 -8.95 0.83
CA LEU A 504 -0.15 -8.63 0.04
C LEU A 504 0.61 -9.89 -0.39
N GLY A 505 0.69 -10.91 0.47
CA GLY A 505 1.24 -12.21 0.14
C GLY A 505 0.45 -12.92 -0.95
N TYR A 506 -0.88 -12.88 -0.91
CA TYR A 506 -1.73 -13.47 -1.96
C TYR A 506 -1.65 -12.67 -3.27
N PHE A 507 -1.55 -11.33 -3.20
CA PHE A 507 -1.24 -10.48 -4.35
C PHE A 507 0.09 -10.87 -5.01
N THR A 508 1.14 -11.03 -4.21
CA THR A 508 2.45 -11.50 -4.65
C THR A 508 2.37 -12.87 -5.30
N TYR A 509 1.61 -13.79 -4.70
CA TYR A 509 1.36 -15.12 -5.26
C TYR A 509 0.69 -15.03 -6.64
N CYS A 510 -0.42 -14.31 -6.77
CA CYS A 510 -1.13 -14.16 -8.04
C CYS A 510 -0.26 -13.53 -9.13
N LEU A 511 0.62 -12.59 -8.78
CA LEU A 511 1.53 -11.94 -9.72
C LEU A 511 2.59 -12.90 -10.28
N ARG A 512 3.08 -13.86 -9.47
CA ARG A 512 4.24 -14.70 -9.81
C ARG A 512 3.90 -16.14 -10.19
N ILE A 513 2.68 -16.63 -9.97
CA ILE A 513 2.30 -18.04 -10.14
C ILE A 513 2.08 -18.50 -11.60
N TYR A 514 2.00 -17.57 -12.56
CA TYR A 514 1.52 -17.83 -13.91
C TYR A 514 2.24 -18.96 -14.67
N GLY A 515 3.58 -19.02 -14.61
CA GLY A 515 4.35 -20.06 -15.28
C GLY A 515 4.15 -21.44 -14.68
N ILE A 516 3.96 -21.49 -13.35
CA ILE A 516 3.64 -22.72 -12.63
C ILE A 516 2.27 -23.25 -13.05
N TYR A 517 1.24 -22.38 -13.13
CA TYR A 517 -0.08 -22.77 -13.62
C TYR A 517 -0.04 -23.28 -15.07
N ALA A 518 0.66 -22.55 -15.96
CA ALA A 518 0.83 -23.00 -17.33
C ALA A 518 1.51 -24.38 -17.39
N PHE A 519 2.47 -24.65 -16.49
CA PHE A 519 3.16 -25.93 -16.44
C PHE A 519 2.28 -27.06 -15.92
N PHE A 520 1.47 -26.83 -14.90
CA PHE A 520 0.51 -27.84 -14.47
C PHE A 520 -0.52 -28.17 -15.56
N VAL A 521 -1.02 -27.16 -16.29
CA VAL A 521 -2.03 -27.41 -17.35
C VAL A 521 -1.41 -28.09 -18.58
N TYR A 522 -0.25 -27.62 -19.04
CA TYR A 522 0.35 -28.06 -20.30
C TYR A 522 1.51 -29.06 -20.14
N GLY A 523 2.33 -28.92 -19.10
CA GLY A 523 3.47 -29.78 -18.79
C GLY A 523 3.07 -31.15 -18.27
N CYS A 524 2.01 -31.25 -17.47
CA CYS A 524 1.48 -32.54 -16.99
C CYS A 524 0.55 -33.23 -18.01
N SER A 525 0.68 -32.94 -19.31
CA SER A 525 -0.18 -33.52 -20.35
C SER A 525 0.47 -34.72 -21.04
N SER A 526 -0.33 -35.71 -21.45
CA SER A 526 0.17 -36.84 -22.26
C SER A 526 0.84 -36.38 -23.56
N ARG A 527 0.38 -35.25 -24.11
CA ARG A 527 0.98 -34.61 -25.28
C ARG A 527 2.40 -34.12 -25.00
N PHE A 528 2.64 -33.50 -23.84
CA PHE A 528 3.96 -33.04 -23.42
C PHE A 528 4.95 -34.21 -23.37
N PHE A 529 4.60 -35.29 -22.67
CA PHE A 529 5.45 -36.49 -22.59
C PHE A 529 5.67 -37.14 -23.96
N LYS A 530 4.65 -37.15 -24.81
CA LYS A 530 4.76 -37.65 -26.19
C LYS A 530 5.78 -36.84 -27.00
N ILE A 531 5.73 -35.51 -26.95
CA ILE A 531 6.69 -34.63 -27.64
C ILE A 531 8.12 -34.92 -27.16
N TRP A 532 8.33 -35.04 -25.85
CA TRP A 532 9.65 -35.37 -25.31
C TRP A 532 10.13 -36.75 -25.77
N ARG A 533 9.28 -37.78 -25.69
CA ARG A 533 9.61 -39.16 -26.12
C ARG A 533 9.95 -39.22 -27.62
N GLU A 534 9.28 -38.43 -28.45
CA GLU A 534 9.52 -38.35 -29.90
C GLU A 534 10.66 -37.38 -30.26
N SER A 535 11.20 -36.62 -29.30
CA SER A 535 12.24 -35.63 -29.57
C SER A 535 13.60 -36.26 -29.87
N PHE A 536 14.39 -35.58 -30.69
CA PHE A 536 15.74 -36.01 -31.04
C PHE A 536 16.68 -36.12 -29.81
N LEU A 537 16.39 -35.39 -28.72
CA LEU A 537 17.16 -35.44 -27.48
C LEU A 537 17.03 -36.81 -26.79
N LEU A 538 15.83 -37.37 -26.73
CA LEU A 538 15.57 -38.67 -26.09
C LEU A 538 15.72 -39.86 -27.05
N GLN A 539 15.62 -39.63 -28.36
CA GLN A 539 15.91 -40.66 -29.37
C GLN A 539 17.41 -40.93 -29.56
N ASN A 540 18.29 -40.28 -28.80
CA ASN A 540 19.72 -40.58 -28.85
C ASN A 540 19.99 -42.01 -28.32
N LYS A 541 20.94 -42.73 -28.94
CA LYS A 541 21.27 -44.14 -28.64
C LYS A 541 21.56 -44.42 -27.16
N ILE A 542 21.98 -43.39 -26.42
CA ILE A 542 22.32 -43.46 -25.00
C ILE A 542 21.08 -43.45 -24.10
N MET A 543 20.02 -42.71 -24.45
CA MET A 543 18.82 -42.55 -23.60
C MET A 543 17.77 -43.65 -23.83
N LEU A 544 17.73 -44.22 -25.04
CA LEU A 544 16.77 -45.28 -25.39
C LEU A 544 16.81 -46.50 -24.44
N PRO A 545 17.98 -47.04 -24.03
CA PRO A 545 18.06 -48.17 -23.11
C PRO A 545 17.59 -47.85 -21.69
N ILE A 546 17.75 -46.58 -21.26
CA ILE A 546 17.33 -46.13 -19.92
C ILE A 546 15.80 -45.99 -19.88
N LEU A 547 15.22 -45.39 -20.93
CA LEU A 547 13.77 -45.23 -21.05
C LEU A 547 13.04 -46.58 -21.15
N THR A 548 13.57 -47.55 -21.89
CA THR A 548 12.96 -48.90 -21.97
C THR A 548 13.04 -49.66 -20.65
N LYS A 549 14.11 -49.48 -19.86
CA LYS A 549 14.21 -50.02 -18.49
C LYS A 549 13.21 -49.37 -17.52
N LEU A 550 13.00 -48.06 -17.63
CA LEU A 550 12.00 -47.34 -16.83
C LEU A 550 10.55 -47.74 -17.19
N ASP A 551 10.23 -47.80 -18.49
CA ASP A 551 8.92 -48.23 -18.97
C ASP A 551 8.60 -49.66 -18.48
N SER A 552 9.60 -50.57 -18.52
CA SER A 552 9.44 -51.96 -18.04
C SER A 552 9.38 -52.09 -16.51
N ALA A 553 10.00 -51.19 -15.75
CA ALA A 553 9.86 -51.13 -14.30
C ALA A 553 8.46 -50.67 -13.86
N PHE A 554 7.90 -49.66 -14.54
CA PHE A 554 6.57 -49.14 -14.23
C PHE A 554 5.42 -50.04 -14.68
N SER A 555 5.60 -50.82 -15.74
CA SER A 555 4.57 -51.72 -16.26
C SER A 555 4.47 -53.08 -15.53
N ARG A 556 5.41 -53.40 -14.61
CA ARG A 556 5.39 -54.65 -13.85
C ARG A 556 4.41 -54.70 -12.66
N THR A 557 3.71 -53.61 -12.34
CA THR A 557 2.92 -53.51 -11.08
C THR A 557 1.41 -53.69 -11.23
N SER A 558 0.84 -54.07 -12.39
CA SER A 558 -0.63 -54.07 -12.56
C SER A 558 -1.34 -55.39 -12.88
N ASN A 559 -0.66 -56.54 -13.01
CA ASN A 559 -1.33 -57.82 -13.30
C ASN A 559 -0.95 -58.92 -12.31
N GLY A 560 -1.51 -58.80 -11.11
CA GLY A 560 -1.53 -59.85 -10.09
C GLY A 560 -2.93 -59.99 -9.49
N LYS A 561 -3.99 -59.99 -10.32
CA LYS A 561 -5.33 -60.39 -9.88
C LYS A 561 -5.50 -61.86 -10.22
N GLY A 562 -5.21 -62.70 -9.24
CA GLY A 562 -5.40 -64.14 -9.30
C GLY A 562 -6.87 -64.45 -9.57
N THR A 563 -7.13 -65.09 -10.71
CA THR A 563 -8.39 -65.78 -10.97
C THR A 563 -8.30 -67.13 -10.29
N SER A 564 -8.71 -67.21 -9.02
CA SER A 564 -8.95 -68.49 -8.34
C SER A 564 -10.23 -69.10 -8.92
N SER A 565 -10.08 -69.99 -9.91
CA SER A 565 -11.16 -70.85 -10.37
C SER A 565 -11.39 -71.97 -9.36
N THR A 566 -12.38 -71.78 -8.48
CA THR A 566 -12.90 -72.84 -7.63
C THR A 566 -13.72 -73.80 -8.50
N ASN A 567 -13.13 -74.94 -8.86
CA ASN A 567 -13.85 -76.08 -9.42
C ASN A 567 -14.73 -76.68 -8.32
N MET A 568 -16.04 -76.45 -8.40
CA MET A 568 -17.04 -77.13 -7.59
C MET A 568 -17.66 -78.23 -8.45
N GLY A 569 -17.48 -79.49 -8.02
CA GLY A 569 -17.81 -80.68 -8.78
C GLY A 569 -19.31 -80.97 -8.88
N THR A 570 -19.66 -81.77 -9.89
CA THR A 570 -20.91 -82.57 -9.88
C THR A 570 -20.59 -83.93 -10.48
N SER A 571 -20.37 -84.91 -9.61
CA SER A 571 -20.39 -86.33 -9.92
C SER A 571 -21.79 -86.87 -9.63
N SER A 572 -22.58 -87.15 -10.66
CA SER A 572 -23.83 -87.88 -10.57
C SER A 572 -23.64 -89.29 -11.11
N SER A 573 -23.65 -90.24 -10.19
CA SER A 573 -23.97 -91.65 -10.38
C SER A 573 -25.41 -91.85 -10.86
N ASN A 574 -25.63 -92.84 -11.72
CA ASN A 574 -26.80 -93.74 -11.83
C ASN A 574 -26.45 -94.74 -12.96
N SER A 575 -26.20 -96.02 -12.65
CA SER A 575 -27.17 -97.11 -12.43
C SER A 575 -27.95 -97.47 -13.69
#